data_AF-A0A1Y4RWX3-F1
#
_entry.id   AF-A0A1Y4RWX3-F1
#
_cell.length_a   1.000
_cell.length_b   1.000
_cell.length_c   1.000
_cell.angle_alpha   90.00
_cell.angle_beta   90.00
_cell.angle_gamma   90.00
#
_symmetry.space_group_name_H-M   'P 1'
#
loop_
_entity.id
_entity.type
_entity.pdbx_description
1 polymer ?
#
loop_
_entity_poly.entity_id
_entity_poly.type
_entity_poly.pdbx_seq_one_letter_code
_entity_poly.pdbx_strand_id
1 'polypeptide(L)'
;MTGWILGLAAFGLFFLYDWNRVFWRRAWMKPCFTAGCLLLVALGAGFLRDALARGLSVRLLWLAPGAVSLWALIYALFFALPFDDTYRQDAGNRKVCRAGIYGKSRHPGILAFFFCFLFLGLAAGERQLAQGMFYSALNLLYAWYQDRVIFVREFSDYDRYREEVPFLLPLGRKAGL
;
A
#
# COMPACT_ATOMS: atom_id res chain seq x y z
N MET A 1 -12.69 -16.35 -10.47
CA MET A 1 -13.50 -15.20 -10.04
C MET A 1 -13.25 -14.82 -8.58
N THR A 2 -13.21 -15.79 -7.65
CA THR A 2 -13.06 -15.54 -6.20
C THR A 2 -11.93 -14.59 -5.81
N GLY A 3 -10.70 -14.76 -6.31
CA GLY A 3 -9.58 -13.86 -5.96
C GLY A 3 -9.82 -12.39 -6.34
N TRP A 4 -10.48 -12.13 -7.47
CA TRP A 4 -10.80 -10.77 -7.92
C TRP A 4 -11.76 -10.07 -6.96
N ILE A 5 -12.82 -10.79 -6.55
CA ILE A 5 -13.83 -10.28 -5.61
C ILE A 5 -13.20 -10.06 -4.24
N LEU A 6 -12.37 -10.99 -3.76
CA LEU A 6 -11.68 -10.87 -2.48
C LEU A 6 -10.67 -9.71 -2.48
N GLY A 7 -9.94 -9.49 -3.57
CA GLY A 7 -9.07 -8.33 -3.72
C GLY A 7 -9.87 -7.03 -3.66
N LEU A 8 -10.96 -6.94 -4.41
CA LEU A 8 -11.86 -5.78 -4.37
C LEU A 8 -12.43 -5.56 -2.96
N ALA A 9 -12.82 -6.62 -2.26
CA ALA A 9 -13.30 -6.56 -0.89
C ALA A 9 -12.21 -6.07 0.08
N ALA A 10 -10.96 -6.51 -0.07
CA ALA A 10 -9.84 -6.05 0.75
C ALA A 10 -9.64 -4.53 0.62
N PHE A 11 -9.61 -4.02 -0.61
CA PHE A 11 -9.51 -2.57 -0.83
C PHE A 11 -10.76 -1.83 -0.38
N GLY A 12 -11.95 -2.39 -0.59
CA GLY A 12 -13.21 -1.84 -0.06
C GLY A 12 -13.18 -1.68 1.47
N LEU A 13 -12.63 -2.66 2.19
CA LEU A 13 -12.43 -2.58 3.64
C LEU A 13 -11.47 -1.46 4.04
N PHE A 14 -10.40 -1.23 3.27
CA PHE A 14 -9.47 -0.11 3.51
C PHE A 14 -10.14 1.24 3.29
N PHE A 15 -10.85 1.42 2.17
CA PHE A 15 -11.64 2.63 1.89
C PHE A 15 -12.62 2.93 3.02
N LEU A 16 -13.37 1.90 3.45
CA LEU A 16 -14.37 2.02 4.49
C LEU A 16 -13.75 2.37 5.86
N TYR A 17 -12.60 1.77 6.18
CA TYR A 17 -11.85 2.08 7.39
C TYR A 17 -11.40 3.54 7.42
N ASP A 18 -10.75 4.03 6.36
CA ASP A 18 -10.25 5.40 6.29
C ASP A 18 -11.39 6.43 6.28
N TRP A 19 -12.48 6.13 5.56
CA TRP A 19 -13.69 6.96 5.58
C TRP A 19 -14.28 7.04 7.00
N ASN A 20 -14.40 5.89 7.68
CA ASN A 20 -14.87 5.88 9.06
C ASN A 20 -13.90 6.63 9.99
N ARG A 21 -12.59 6.47 9.84
CA ARG A 21 -11.60 7.15 10.68
C ARG A 21 -11.76 8.67 10.64
N VAL A 22 -11.97 9.23 9.45
CA VAL A 22 -12.08 10.69 9.28
C VAL A 22 -13.49 11.21 9.56
N PHE A 23 -14.54 10.55 9.06
CA PHE A 23 -15.91 11.11 9.06
C PHE A 23 -16.82 10.54 10.14
N TRP A 24 -16.86 9.22 10.32
CA TRP A 24 -17.91 8.57 11.15
C TRP A 24 -17.45 8.20 12.56
N ARG A 25 -16.14 8.05 12.77
CA ARG A 25 -15.45 7.74 14.03
C ARG A 25 -16.09 6.59 14.83
N ARG A 26 -16.69 5.59 14.15
CA ARG A 26 -17.33 4.45 14.81
C ARG A 26 -16.32 3.37 15.19
N ALA A 27 -16.39 2.90 16.43
CA ALA A 27 -15.44 1.94 16.98
C ALA A 27 -15.49 0.54 16.33
N TRP A 28 -16.66 0.10 15.87
CA TRP A 28 -16.84 -1.25 15.28
C TRP A 28 -16.19 -1.43 13.90
N MET A 29 -15.79 -0.33 13.24
CA MET A 29 -15.14 -0.37 11.91
C MET A 29 -13.60 -0.33 12.01
N LYS A 30 -13.04 -0.25 13.22
CA LYS A 30 -11.60 -0.35 13.47
C LYS A 30 -10.95 -1.65 12.95
N PRO A 31 -11.57 -2.85 13.04
CA PRO A 31 -10.94 -4.08 12.55
C PRO A 31 -10.95 -4.20 11.01
N CYS A 32 -11.69 -3.35 10.28
CA CYS A 32 -11.76 -3.42 8.81
C CYS A 32 -10.38 -3.32 8.16
N PHE A 33 -9.48 -2.48 8.70
CA PHE A 33 -8.11 -2.38 8.20
C PHE A 33 -7.35 -3.71 8.36
N THR A 34 -7.33 -4.25 9.57
CA THR A 34 -6.65 -5.53 9.85
C THR A 34 -7.24 -6.66 9.01
N ALA A 35 -8.56 -6.71 8.85
CA ALA A 35 -9.24 -7.68 8.01
C ALA A 35 -8.81 -7.56 6.53
N GLY A 36 -8.74 -6.34 5.99
CA GLY A 36 -8.25 -6.09 4.63
C GLY A 36 -6.79 -6.53 4.45
N CYS A 37 -5.91 -6.24 5.42
CA CYS A 37 -4.51 -6.67 5.39
C CYS A 37 -4.40 -8.20 5.41
N LEU A 38 -5.10 -8.88 6.32
CA LEU A 38 -5.11 -10.33 6.41
C LEU A 38 -5.61 -10.98 5.11
N LEU A 39 -6.63 -10.37 4.48
CA LEU A 39 -7.16 -10.84 3.21
C LEU A 39 -6.13 -10.73 2.07
N LEU A 40 -5.41 -9.60 1.97
CA LEU A 40 -4.33 -9.45 0.99
C LEU A 40 -3.15 -10.40 1.25
N VAL A 41 -2.78 -10.62 2.52
CA VAL A 41 -1.75 -11.60 2.89
C VAL A 41 -2.18 -13.00 2.48
N ALA A 42 -3.44 -13.38 2.71
CA ALA A 42 -3.99 -14.67 2.30
C ALA A 42 -3.97 -14.83 0.76
N LEU A 43 -4.32 -13.78 0.01
CA LEU A 43 -4.24 -13.79 -1.46
C LEU A 43 -2.80 -13.94 -1.96
N GLY A 44 -1.85 -13.20 -1.35
CA GLY A 44 -0.43 -13.32 -1.66
C GLY A 44 0.13 -14.70 -1.33
N ALA A 45 -0.25 -15.28 -0.18
CA ALA A 45 0.12 -16.65 0.18
C ALA A 45 -0.43 -17.67 -0.83
N GLY A 46 -1.64 -17.44 -1.36
CA GLY A 46 -2.20 -18.22 -2.46
C GLY A 46 -1.31 -18.19 -3.71
N PHE A 47 -0.83 -17.01 -4.11
CA PHE A 47 0.07 -16.91 -5.26
C PHE A 47 1.40 -17.62 -5.00
N LEU A 48 1.96 -17.50 -3.79
CA LEU A 48 3.18 -18.20 -3.42
C LEU A 48 2.99 -19.73 -3.49
N ARG A 49 1.85 -20.24 -3.00
CA ARG A 49 1.50 -21.66 -3.10
C ARG A 49 1.40 -22.10 -4.56
N ASP A 50 0.73 -21.33 -5.40
CA ASP A 50 0.61 -21.62 -6.84
C ASP A 50 1.98 -21.61 -7.53
N ALA A 51 2.87 -20.70 -7.13
CA ALA A 51 4.25 -20.65 -7.63
C ALA A 51 5.04 -21.89 -7.23
N LEU A 52 4.96 -22.31 -5.96
CA LEU A 52 5.65 -23.49 -5.44
C LEU A 52 5.14 -24.79 -6.09
N ALA A 53 3.82 -24.92 -6.26
CA ALA A 53 3.19 -26.09 -6.86
C ALA A 53 3.65 -26.36 -8.31
N ARG A 54 4.16 -25.33 -8.99
CA ARG A 54 4.62 -25.41 -10.37
C ARG A 54 6.16 -25.46 -10.50
N GLY A 55 6.88 -25.72 -9.40
CA GLY A 55 8.32 -25.99 -9.36
C GLY A 55 9.22 -24.75 -9.22
N LEU A 56 10.24 -24.83 -8.37
CA LEU A 56 11.04 -23.68 -7.89
C LEU A 56 12.14 -23.18 -8.84
N SER A 57 12.67 -24.01 -9.73
CA SER A 57 13.97 -23.77 -10.37
C SER A 57 14.04 -22.45 -11.15
N VAL A 58 13.19 -22.27 -12.17
CA VAL A 58 13.15 -21.03 -12.98
C VAL A 58 12.42 -19.91 -12.23
N ARG A 59 11.59 -20.24 -11.23
CA ARG A 59 10.74 -19.28 -10.52
C ARG A 59 11.49 -18.51 -9.43
N LEU A 60 12.61 -19.03 -8.95
CA LEU A 60 13.52 -18.31 -8.04
C LEU A 60 13.94 -16.94 -8.62
N LEU A 61 14.08 -16.84 -9.95
CA LEU A 61 14.35 -15.58 -10.66
C LEU A 61 13.30 -14.50 -10.40
N TRP A 62 12.04 -14.90 -10.16
CA TRP A 62 10.93 -13.99 -9.86
C TRP A 62 10.67 -13.90 -8.34
N LEU A 63 10.80 -15.01 -7.60
CA LEU A 63 10.56 -15.01 -6.16
C LEU A 63 11.56 -14.17 -5.38
N ALA A 64 12.84 -14.14 -5.79
CA ALA A 64 13.86 -13.32 -5.14
C ALA A 64 13.56 -11.81 -5.20
N PRO A 65 13.35 -11.19 -6.38
CA PRO A 65 12.97 -9.78 -6.43
C PRO A 65 11.57 -9.50 -5.85
N GLY A 66 10.66 -10.49 -5.89
CA GLY A 66 9.39 -10.43 -5.16
C GLY A 66 9.57 -10.32 -3.65
N ALA A 67 10.46 -11.11 -3.06
CA ALA A 67 10.77 -11.08 -1.63
C ALA A 67 11.43 -9.75 -1.22
N VAL A 68 12.35 -9.22 -2.02
CA VAL A 68 12.95 -7.89 -1.81
C VAL A 68 11.87 -6.81 -1.84
N SER A 69 10.93 -6.89 -2.78
CA SER A 69 9.81 -5.95 -2.90
C SER A 69 8.86 -6.03 -1.70
N LEU A 70 8.58 -7.23 -1.20
CA LEU A 70 7.81 -7.44 0.02
C LEU A 70 8.52 -6.85 1.25
N TRP A 71 9.84 -7.05 1.36
CA TRP A 71 10.62 -6.46 2.43
C TRP A 71 10.59 -4.93 2.38
N ALA A 72 10.76 -4.34 1.20
CA ALA A 72 10.64 -2.90 1.00
C ALA A 72 9.23 -2.37 1.37
N LEU A 73 8.18 -3.14 1.08
CA LEU A 73 6.81 -2.81 1.47
C LEU A 73 6.65 -2.82 3.00
N ILE A 74 7.11 -3.87 3.67
CA ILE A 74 7.08 -3.98 5.14
C ILE A 74 7.87 -2.84 5.78
N TYR A 75 9.07 -2.56 5.27
CA TYR A 75 9.88 -1.44 5.72
C TYR A 75 9.13 -0.11 5.60
N ALA A 76 8.50 0.15 4.44
CA ALA A 76 7.75 1.37 4.21
C ALA A 76 6.53 1.52 5.13
N LEU A 77 5.83 0.43 5.44
CA LEU A 77 4.64 0.45 6.29
C LEU A 77 4.98 0.54 7.78
N PHE A 78 6.00 -0.20 8.24
CA PHE A 78 6.22 -0.46 9.67
C PHE A 78 7.48 0.19 10.26
N PHE A 79 8.51 0.43 9.46
CA PHE A 79 9.80 0.92 9.98
C PHE A 79 10.08 2.37 9.60
N ALA A 80 9.58 2.81 8.45
CA ALA A 80 9.75 4.18 7.99
C ALA A 80 8.80 5.19 8.65
N LEU A 81 7.74 4.72 9.31
CA LEU A 81 6.82 5.55 10.10
C LEU A 81 7.11 5.36 11.60
N PRO A 82 7.29 6.43 12.38
CA PRO A 82 7.30 6.32 13.83
C PRO A 82 5.90 5.89 14.29
N PHE A 83 5.79 4.63 14.74
CA PHE A 83 4.54 4.03 15.21
C PHE A 83 3.90 4.83 16.35
N ASP A 84 4.72 5.36 17.25
CA ASP A 84 4.26 6.05 18.45
C ASP A 84 3.60 7.41 18.15
N ASP A 85 4.07 8.16 17.15
CA ASP A 85 3.51 9.46 16.79
C ASP A 85 2.32 9.37 15.82
N THR A 86 2.30 8.34 14.96
CA THR A 86 1.27 8.22 13.90
C THR A 86 -0.06 7.65 14.41
N TYR A 87 -0.04 6.85 15.48
CA TYR A 87 -1.24 6.14 15.96
C TYR A 87 -1.81 6.66 17.29
N ARG A 88 -1.08 7.45 18.09
CA ARG A 88 -1.53 7.89 19.43
C ARG A 88 -2.29 9.23 19.50
N GLN A 89 -2.18 10.12 18.52
CA GLN A 89 -2.79 11.47 18.59
C GLN A 89 -4.11 11.57 17.82
N ASP A 90 -5.06 12.36 18.31
CA ASP A 90 -6.39 12.53 17.70
C ASP A 90 -6.34 13.20 16.31
N ALA A 91 -7.28 12.82 15.44
CA ALA A 91 -7.42 13.36 14.08
C ALA A 91 -7.76 14.86 14.12
N GLY A 92 -6.92 15.69 13.48
CA GLY A 92 -7.09 17.14 13.39
C GLY A 92 -5.84 17.96 13.76
N ASN A 93 -4.89 17.40 14.53
CA ASN A 93 -3.64 18.07 14.89
C ASN A 93 -2.37 17.30 14.49
N ARG A 94 -2.54 16.24 13.68
CA ARG A 94 -1.44 15.41 13.19
C ARG A 94 -0.67 16.16 12.12
N LYS A 95 0.66 16.18 12.24
CA LYS A 95 1.56 16.62 11.17
C LYS A 95 2.03 15.41 10.36
N VAL A 96 2.29 15.62 9.08
CA VAL A 96 2.81 14.56 8.21
C VAL A 96 4.24 14.18 8.61
N CYS A 97 4.55 12.89 8.61
CA CYS A 97 5.93 12.42 8.74
C CYS A 97 6.72 12.76 7.46
N ARG A 98 7.70 13.65 7.57
CA ARG A 98 8.58 14.05 6.45
C ARG A 98 9.91 13.31 6.44
N ALA A 99 10.14 12.43 7.41
CA ALA A 99 11.43 11.75 7.58
C ALA A 99 11.60 10.57 6.59
N GLY A 100 12.86 10.31 6.23
CA GLY A 100 13.23 9.13 5.45
C GLY A 100 12.63 9.08 4.05
N ILE A 101 12.05 7.93 3.69
CA ILE A 101 11.47 7.70 2.36
C ILE A 101 10.21 8.53 2.10
N TYR A 102 9.48 8.93 3.14
CA TYR A 102 8.29 9.78 3.05
C TYR A 102 8.63 11.24 2.74
N GLY A 103 9.88 11.67 2.91
CA GLY A 103 10.36 12.96 2.39
C GLY A 103 10.61 12.96 0.88
N LYS A 104 10.76 11.77 0.27
CA LYS A 104 11.08 11.62 -1.16
C LYS A 104 9.87 11.27 -2.02
N SER A 105 8.88 10.61 -1.44
CA SER A 105 7.64 10.19 -2.09
C SER A 105 6.52 10.16 -1.06
N ARG A 106 5.32 10.59 -1.44
CA ARG A 106 4.14 10.53 -0.57
C ARG A 106 3.63 9.10 -0.35
N HIS A 107 3.85 8.23 -1.33
CA HIS A 107 3.42 6.83 -1.26
C HIS A 107 4.54 5.86 -1.69
N PRO A 108 5.62 5.77 -0.90
CA PRO A 108 6.78 4.95 -1.26
C PRO A 108 6.45 3.45 -1.36
N GLY A 109 5.42 3.00 -0.63
CA GLY A 109 4.98 1.60 -0.64
C GLY A 109 4.27 1.15 -1.93
N ILE A 110 3.78 2.05 -2.79
CA ILE A 110 3.02 1.65 -4.00
C ILE A 110 3.89 0.88 -4.98
N LEU A 111 5.12 1.35 -5.21
CA LEU A 111 6.04 0.67 -6.13
C LEU A 111 6.47 -0.68 -5.57
N ALA A 112 6.75 -0.75 -4.27
CA ALA A 112 7.07 -2.01 -3.59
C ALA A 112 5.91 -3.01 -3.69
N PHE A 113 4.66 -2.56 -3.49
CA PHE A 113 3.48 -3.39 -3.68
C PHE A 113 3.33 -3.87 -5.13
N PHE A 114 3.47 -2.96 -6.10
CA PHE A 114 3.39 -3.27 -7.52
C PHE A 114 4.42 -4.35 -7.92
N PHE A 115 5.69 -4.15 -7.58
CA PHE A 115 6.74 -5.10 -7.89
C PHE A 115 6.56 -6.43 -7.16
N CYS A 116 6.09 -6.41 -5.90
CA CYS A 116 5.76 -7.62 -5.16
C CYS A 116 4.73 -8.47 -5.90
N PHE A 117 3.58 -7.89 -6.27
CA PHE A 117 2.53 -8.62 -6.99
C PHE A 117 2.84 -8.90 -8.45
N LEU A 118 3.69 -8.09 -9.10
CA LEU A 118 4.22 -8.36 -10.43
C LEU A 118 5.05 -9.65 -10.43
N PHE A 119 6.09 -9.70 -9.59
CA PHE A 119 7.01 -10.82 -9.54
C PHE A 119 6.35 -12.09 -9.00
N LEU A 120 5.50 -11.96 -7.98
CA LEU A 120 4.75 -13.08 -7.44
C LEU A 120 3.72 -13.60 -8.46
N GLY A 121 3.11 -12.71 -9.25
CA GLY A 121 2.23 -13.07 -10.36
C GLY A 121 2.97 -13.80 -11.49
N LEU A 122 4.13 -13.27 -11.92
CA LEU A 122 5.02 -13.95 -12.89
C LEU A 122 5.45 -15.34 -12.40
N ALA A 123 5.75 -15.44 -11.10
CA ALA A 123 6.09 -16.70 -10.47
C ALA A 123 4.90 -17.66 -10.34
N ALA A 124 3.65 -17.20 -10.34
CA ALA A 124 2.46 -18.02 -10.11
C ALA A 124 1.68 -18.37 -11.41
N GLY A 125 1.84 -17.57 -12.46
CA GLY A 125 1.25 -17.77 -13.79
C GLY A 125 0.40 -16.59 -14.26
N GLU A 126 -0.02 -16.64 -15.53
CA GLU A 126 -0.70 -15.53 -16.22
C GLU A 126 -1.95 -15.00 -15.51
N ARG A 127 -2.77 -15.90 -14.97
CA ARG A 127 -3.99 -15.52 -14.24
C ARG A 127 -3.67 -14.77 -12.95
N GLN A 128 -2.67 -15.23 -12.20
CA GLN A 128 -2.21 -14.57 -10.98
C GLN A 128 -1.51 -13.25 -11.30
N LEU A 129 -0.77 -13.17 -12.41
CA LEU A 129 -0.22 -11.91 -12.91
C LEU A 129 -1.33 -10.88 -13.18
N ALA A 130 -2.38 -11.25 -13.92
CA ALA A 130 -3.50 -10.36 -14.17
C ALA A 130 -4.19 -9.89 -12.88
N GLN A 131 -4.35 -10.80 -11.90
CA GLN A 131 -4.88 -10.46 -10.57
C GLN A 131 -3.96 -9.51 -9.79
N GLY A 132 -2.64 -9.75 -9.82
CA GLY A 132 -1.66 -8.87 -9.19
C GLY A 132 -1.65 -7.46 -9.78
N MET A 133 -1.81 -7.35 -11.10
CA MET A 133 -1.94 -6.05 -11.78
C MET A 133 -3.23 -5.34 -11.39
N PHE A 134 -4.33 -6.09 -11.27
CA PHE A 134 -5.58 -5.55 -10.75
C PHE A 134 -5.48 -5.05 -9.32
N TYR A 135 -4.86 -5.82 -8.41
CA TYR A 135 -4.63 -5.36 -7.04
C TYR A 135 -3.72 -4.12 -7.01
N SER A 136 -2.74 -4.04 -7.91
CA SER A 136 -1.86 -2.87 -8.01
C SER A 136 -2.61 -1.63 -8.50
N ALA A 137 -3.55 -1.79 -9.44
CA ALA A 137 -4.42 -0.71 -9.89
C ALA A 137 -5.35 -0.23 -8.75
N LEU A 138 -5.94 -1.16 -7.99
CA LEU A 138 -6.73 -0.82 -6.80
C LEU A 138 -5.89 -0.12 -5.73
N ASN A 139 -4.65 -0.55 -5.52
CA ASN A 139 -3.73 0.09 -4.58
C ASN A 139 -3.39 1.53 -4.99
N LEU A 140 -3.16 1.76 -6.29
CA LEU A 140 -2.93 3.09 -6.83
C LEU A 140 -4.17 3.99 -6.68
N LEU A 141 -5.36 3.46 -6.99
CA LEU A 141 -6.62 4.18 -6.80
C LEU A 141 -6.87 4.51 -5.33
N TYR A 142 -6.60 3.56 -4.43
CA TYR A 142 -6.73 3.76 -3.00
C TYR A 142 -5.78 4.86 -2.50
N ALA A 143 -4.52 4.83 -2.92
CA ALA A 143 -3.57 5.88 -2.57
C ALA A 143 -3.97 7.25 -3.12
N TRP A 144 -4.46 7.32 -4.35
CA TRP A 144 -4.98 8.57 -4.92
C TRP A 144 -6.15 9.12 -4.10
N TYR A 145 -7.06 8.24 -3.65
CA TYR A 145 -8.15 8.62 -2.76
C TYR A 145 -7.64 9.12 -1.40
N GLN A 146 -6.65 8.44 -0.82
CA GLN A 146 -6.05 8.86 0.44
C GLN A 146 -5.42 10.26 0.30
N ASP A 147 -4.62 10.46 -0.74
CA ASP A 147 -3.91 11.71 -1.04
C ASP A 147 -4.84 12.92 -1.21
N ARG A 148 -6.01 12.71 -1.84
CA ARG A 148 -6.92 13.81 -2.21
C ARG A 148 -8.03 14.06 -1.20
N VAL A 149 -8.47 13.04 -0.48
CA VAL A 149 -9.68 13.12 0.34
C VAL A 149 -9.38 12.92 1.82
N ILE A 150 -8.63 11.86 2.14
CA ILE A 150 -8.41 11.45 3.53
C ILE A 150 -7.33 12.30 4.18
N PHE A 151 -6.15 12.36 3.57
CA PHE A 151 -4.98 13.01 4.17
C PHE A 151 -5.10 14.53 4.25
N VAL A 152 -5.78 15.16 3.29
CA VAL A 152 -6.11 16.60 3.33
C VAL A 152 -6.96 16.95 4.56
N ARG A 153 -7.77 16.01 5.05
CA ARG A 153 -8.63 16.22 6.22
C ARG A 153 -8.02 15.68 7.52
N GLU A 154 -7.09 14.73 7.40
CA GLU A 154 -6.44 14.10 8.56
C GLU A 154 -5.24 14.90 9.08
N PHE A 155 -4.44 15.47 8.19
CA PHE A 155 -3.22 16.21 8.54
C PHE A 155 -3.38 17.70 8.28
N SER A 156 -2.99 18.53 9.25
CA SER A 156 -3.14 19.99 9.17
C SER A 156 -2.13 20.65 8.22
N ASP A 157 -0.99 20.02 7.97
CA ASP A 157 0.07 20.52 7.09
C ASP A 157 0.14 19.77 5.74
N TYR A 158 -0.90 19.00 5.39
CA TYR A 158 -0.87 18.13 4.21
C TYR A 158 -0.73 18.90 2.89
N ASP A 159 -1.39 20.04 2.74
CA ASP A 159 -1.32 20.82 1.50
C ASP A 159 0.12 21.30 1.23
N ARG A 160 0.83 21.75 2.26
CA ARG A 160 2.26 22.11 2.16
C ARG A 160 3.14 20.90 1.90
N TYR A 161 2.80 19.73 2.45
CA TYR A 161 3.52 18.49 2.17
C TYR A 161 3.32 18.02 0.72
N ARG A 162 2.12 18.13 0.15
CA ARG A 162 1.83 17.90 -1.27
C ARG A 162 2.54 18.92 -2.16
N GLU A 163 2.61 20.15 -1.65
CA GLU A 163 3.61 21.16 -1.94
C GLU A 163 4.95 20.48 -2.21
N GLU A 164 5.69 20.15 -1.18
CA GLU A 164 7.11 19.81 -1.24
C GLU A 164 7.43 18.42 -1.82
N VAL A 165 6.56 17.43 -1.65
CA VAL A 165 6.86 16.02 -1.91
C VAL A 165 6.01 15.44 -3.06
N PRO A 166 6.63 14.80 -4.07
CA PRO A 166 5.91 14.24 -5.20
C PRO A 166 5.12 12.97 -4.82
N PHE A 167 4.11 12.64 -5.62
CA PHE A 167 3.15 11.56 -5.31
C PHE A 167 3.80 10.17 -5.24
N LEU A 168 4.63 9.82 -6.24
CA LEU A 168 5.20 8.47 -6.41
C LEU A 168 6.72 8.49 -6.61
N LEU A 169 7.16 9.10 -7.70
CA LEU A 169 8.56 9.20 -8.05
C LEU A 169 9.06 10.63 -7.78
N PRO A 170 10.31 10.79 -7.30
CA PRO A 170 10.99 12.07 -7.30
C PRO A 170 11.37 12.45 -8.73
N LEU A 171 10.36 12.70 -9.56
CA LEU A 171 10.56 13.35 -10.86
C LEU A 171 10.96 14.78 -10.52
N GLY A 172 12.24 15.05 -10.73
CA GLY A 172 12.96 16.22 -10.22
C GLY A 172 12.10 17.47 -10.23
N ARG A 173 11.73 17.92 -9.03
CA ARG A 173 11.52 19.35 -8.88
C ARG A 173 12.84 20.00 -9.18
N LYS A 174 12.86 20.80 -10.25
CA LYS A 174 13.91 21.78 -10.47
C LYS A 174 14.15 22.46 -9.13
N ALA A 175 15.36 22.30 -8.59
CA ALA A 175 15.84 23.20 -7.56
C ALA A 175 15.53 24.62 -8.05
N GLY A 176 14.77 25.36 -7.24
CA GLY A 176 14.49 26.76 -7.53
C GLY A 176 15.81 27.50 -7.75
N LEU A 177 15.73 28.41 -8.72
CA LEU A 177 16.70 29.43 -9.11
C LEU A 177 17.58 29.95 -7.97
#